data_AF-A0A2V7U3S7-F1
#
_entry.id   AF-A0A2V7U3S7-F1
#
_cell.length_a   1.000
_cell.length_b   1.000
_cell.length_c   1.000
_cell.angle_alpha   90.00
_cell.angle_beta   90.00
_cell.angle_gamma   90.00
#
_symmetry.space_group_name_H-M   'P 1'
#
loop_
_entity.id
_entity.type
_entity.pdbx_description
1 polymer ?
#
loop_
_entity_poly.entity_id
_entity_poly.type
_entity_poly.pdbx_seq_one_letter_code
_entity_poly.pdbx_strand_id
1 'polypeptide(L)'
;MPATITGAFRAWPHFQSLPKPARIRVRFHDPIDPTPYRSLPEAEALDGLLNELRRRVERSLLPGVKADLRTSVLYRTPPPWPRGYEAVPPLALAVALFWKTRSLALVAPVYAYIAYLLLDHFLIPPSRLAKWVRNASPLLFVLAFGRYALRALGLPEVPAGAALAAILLGALFPYTYEHGRTALGFVRGMVLAAALEIGALYVAPLGVGPHIALPLFAAAYAWDGRTVFWRYTVPVLAGYALGLAVLLRADAGAIVHALAGLLAWLLLRVFPLRPVSPTPEEVPVSGLGLRL
;
A
#
# COMPACT_ATOMS: atom_id res chain seq x y z
N MET A 1 6.76 4.58 -38.34
CA MET A 1 7.38 4.16 -37.06
C MET A 1 6.41 3.27 -36.31
N PRO A 2 6.64 1.95 -36.21
CA PRO A 2 5.81 1.06 -35.41
C PRO A 2 5.93 1.39 -33.92
N ALA A 3 4.83 1.35 -33.19
CA ALA A 3 4.81 1.60 -31.76
C ALA A 3 3.94 0.58 -31.03
N THR A 4 4.28 0.29 -29.79
CA THR A 4 3.51 -0.60 -28.93
C THR A 4 3.19 0.11 -27.62
N ILE A 5 1.91 0.11 -27.27
CA ILE A 5 1.38 0.70 -26.05
C ILE A 5 0.87 -0.44 -25.15
N THR A 6 1.51 -0.65 -24.01
CA THR A 6 1.07 -1.64 -23.01
C THR A 6 0.50 -0.93 -21.78
N GLY A 7 -0.45 -1.58 -21.09
CA GLY A 7 -1.09 -1.06 -19.88
C GLY A 7 -2.20 -0.03 -20.12
N ALA A 8 -2.32 0.55 -21.31
CA ALA A 8 -3.37 1.52 -21.64
C ALA A 8 -4.78 0.93 -21.51
N PHE A 9 -5.03 -0.27 -22.04
CA PHE A 9 -6.32 -0.93 -21.91
C PHE A 9 -6.68 -1.26 -20.44
N ARG A 10 -5.68 -1.46 -19.58
CA ARG A 10 -5.89 -1.67 -18.14
C ARG A 10 -6.18 -0.35 -17.41
N ALA A 11 -5.53 0.73 -17.84
CA ALA A 11 -5.80 2.07 -17.36
C ALA A 11 -7.22 2.49 -17.74
N TRP A 12 -7.65 2.20 -18.96
CA TRP A 12 -8.96 2.60 -19.42
C TRP A 12 -9.48 1.65 -20.51
N PRO A 13 -10.25 0.62 -20.12
CA PRO A 13 -10.91 -0.25 -21.08
C PRO A 13 -11.97 0.51 -21.86
N HIS A 14 -12.24 0.09 -23.09
CA HIS A 14 -13.42 0.54 -23.82
C HIS A 14 -14.67 0.30 -22.96
N PHE A 15 -15.56 1.30 -22.87
CA PHE A 15 -16.80 1.29 -22.08
C PHE A 15 -16.68 1.49 -20.56
N GLN A 16 -15.52 1.90 -20.05
CA GLN A 16 -15.39 2.33 -18.65
C GLN A 16 -15.45 3.86 -18.54
N SER A 17 -16.20 4.41 -17.58
CA SER A 17 -16.41 5.87 -17.45
C SER A 17 -15.23 6.62 -16.81
N LEU A 18 -14.44 5.94 -15.97
CA LEU A 18 -13.29 6.53 -15.28
C LEU A 18 -12.03 5.68 -15.44
N PRO A 19 -10.86 6.29 -15.69
CA PRO A 19 -9.60 5.57 -15.76
C PRO A 19 -9.21 5.00 -14.39
N LYS A 20 -8.57 3.84 -14.41
CA LYS A 20 -7.93 3.18 -13.27
C LYS A 20 -6.45 3.53 -13.24
N PRO A 21 -5.84 3.64 -12.05
CA PRO A 21 -4.39 3.77 -11.93
C PRO A 21 -3.69 2.55 -12.56
N ALA A 22 -2.95 2.75 -13.63
CA ALA A 22 -2.11 1.73 -14.25
C ALA A 22 -0.89 2.36 -14.92
N ARG A 23 0.23 1.62 -14.93
CA ARG A 23 1.44 2.06 -15.62
C ARG A 23 1.27 1.81 -17.12
N ILE A 24 1.31 2.88 -17.91
CA ILE A 24 1.32 2.81 -19.37
C ILE A 24 2.76 2.85 -19.85
N ARG A 25 3.14 1.97 -20.76
CA ARG A 25 4.47 1.98 -21.39
C ARG A 25 4.30 2.06 -22.89
N VAL A 26 4.94 3.05 -23.48
CA VAL A 26 5.05 3.21 -24.92
C VAL A 26 6.46 2.82 -25.34
N ARG A 27 6.57 1.93 -26.32
CA ARG A 27 7.84 1.56 -26.93
C ARG A 27 7.77 1.82 -28.42
N PHE A 28 8.66 2.68 -28.90
CA PHE A 28 8.88 2.88 -30.33
C PHE A 28 9.85 1.82 -30.83
N HIS A 29 9.59 1.30 -32.02
CA HIS A 29 10.41 0.28 -32.68
C HIS A 29 11.16 0.90 -33.85
N ASP A 30 12.20 0.20 -34.30
CA ASP A 30 12.93 0.59 -35.50
C ASP A 30 11.98 0.73 -36.69
N PRO A 31 12.15 1.79 -37.50
CA PRO A 31 11.30 2.02 -38.66
C PRO A 31 11.40 0.84 -39.63
N ILE A 32 10.29 0.54 -40.29
CA ILE A 32 10.25 -0.45 -41.37
C ILE A 32 10.68 0.29 -42.63
N ASP A 33 11.71 -0.22 -43.29
CA ASP A 33 12.11 0.27 -44.61
C ASP A 33 11.09 -0.23 -45.65
N PRO A 34 10.36 0.66 -46.35
CA PRO A 34 9.39 0.25 -47.36
C PRO A 34 10.05 -0.20 -48.67
N THR A 35 11.33 0.08 -48.88
CA THR A 35 12.04 -0.13 -50.15
C THR A 35 11.94 -1.55 -50.71
N PRO A 36 12.09 -2.63 -49.91
CA PRO A 36 11.97 -4.01 -50.39
C PRO A 36 10.56 -4.42 -50.83
N TYR A 37 9.53 -3.69 -50.39
CA TYR A 37 8.13 -4.00 -50.68
C TYR A 37 7.58 -3.24 -51.88
N ARG A 38 8.29 -2.21 -52.36
CA ARG A 38 7.86 -1.38 -53.51
C ARG A 38 7.95 -2.10 -54.85
N SER A 39 8.77 -3.14 -54.94
CA SER A 39 8.97 -3.94 -56.15
C SER A 39 8.02 -5.13 -56.26
N LEU A 40 7.19 -5.38 -55.25
CA LEU A 40 6.25 -6.49 -55.20
C LEU A 40 4.86 -6.07 -55.71
N PRO A 41 4.03 -7.02 -56.19
CA PRO A 41 2.61 -6.79 -56.41
C PRO A 41 1.93 -6.28 -55.13
N GLU A 42 0.97 -5.36 -55.26
CA GLU A 42 0.38 -4.62 -54.12
C GLU A 42 -0.13 -5.53 -52.99
N ALA A 43 -0.80 -6.64 -53.34
CA ALA A 43 -1.31 -7.59 -52.35
C ALA A 43 -0.19 -8.26 -51.54
N GLU A 44 0.89 -8.67 -52.21
CA GLU A 44 2.05 -9.29 -51.56
C GLU A 44 2.87 -8.28 -50.74
N ALA A 45 2.98 -7.05 -51.24
CA ALA A 45 3.63 -5.95 -50.54
C ALA A 45 2.88 -5.61 -49.24
N LEU A 46 1.54 -5.53 -49.30
CA LEU A 46 0.69 -5.23 -48.15
C LEU A 46 0.77 -6.34 -47.10
N ASP A 47 0.61 -7.60 -47.51
CA ASP A 47 0.70 -8.74 -46.60
C ASP A 47 2.09 -8.86 -45.98
N GLY A 48 3.15 -8.61 -46.76
CA GLY A 48 4.53 -8.58 -46.27
C GLY A 48 4.75 -7.51 -45.20
N LEU A 49 4.28 -6.28 -45.46
CA LEU A 49 4.38 -5.15 -44.53
C LEU A 49 3.56 -5.37 -43.26
N LEU A 50 2.32 -5.89 -43.37
CA LEU A 50 1.47 -6.19 -42.22
C LEU A 50 2.06 -7.32 -41.37
N ASN A 51 2.65 -8.35 -41.99
CA ASN A 51 3.32 -9.43 -41.27
C ASN A 51 4.62 -8.95 -40.57
N GLU A 52 5.40 -8.08 -41.21
CA GLU A 52 6.57 -7.44 -40.60
C GLU A 52 6.18 -6.60 -39.39
N LEU A 53 5.13 -5.78 -39.54
CA LEU A 53 4.57 -4.95 -38.48
C LEU A 53 4.03 -5.82 -37.33
N ARG A 54 3.25 -6.86 -37.64
CA ARG A 54 2.73 -7.82 -36.65
C ARG A 54 3.86 -8.48 -35.87
N ARG A 55 4.88 -9.01 -36.54
CA ARG A 55 6.03 -9.68 -35.89
C ARG A 55 6.76 -8.75 -34.92
N ARG A 56 6.99 -7.49 -35.29
CA ARG A 56 7.67 -6.51 -34.44
C ARG A 56 6.81 -6.13 -33.22
N VAL A 57 5.51 -5.91 -33.47
CA VAL A 57 4.54 -5.61 -32.41
C VAL A 57 4.43 -6.78 -31.43
N GLU A 58 4.24 -8.02 -31.92
CA GLU A 58 4.16 -9.24 -31.10
C GLU A 58 5.41 -9.48 -30.26
N ARG A 59 6.61 -9.34 -30.85
CA ARG A 59 7.89 -9.50 -30.12
C ARG A 59 7.96 -8.58 -28.90
N SER A 60 7.35 -7.40 -28.96
CA SER A 60 7.34 -6.43 -27.87
C SER A 60 6.12 -6.53 -26.95
N LEU A 61 4.96 -6.96 -27.47
CA LEU A 61 3.73 -7.16 -26.72
C LEU A 61 3.81 -8.40 -25.83
N LEU A 62 4.36 -9.52 -26.32
CA LEU A 62 4.40 -10.79 -25.60
C LEU A 62 5.09 -10.69 -24.23
N PRO A 63 6.24 -10.01 -24.06
CA PRO A 63 6.80 -9.74 -22.74
C PRO A 63 5.86 -8.97 -21.81
N GLY A 64 5.11 -8.00 -22.35
CA GLY A 64 4.11 -7.23 -21.60
C GLY A 64 2.95 -8.10 -21.13
N VAL A 65 2.40 -8.91 -22.03
CA VAL A 65 1.34 -9.89 -21.72
C VAL A 65 1.82 -10.91 -20.69
N LYS A 66 3.04 -11.44 -20.82
CA LYS A 66 3.64 -12.34 -19.82
C LYS A 66 3.82 -11.67 -18.45
N ALA A 67 4.22 -10.39 -18.41
CA ALA A 67 4.34 -9.65 -17.16
C ALA A 67 2.97 -9.40 -16.50
N ASP A 68 1.93 -9.14 -17.29
CA ASP A 68 0.56 -8.98 -16.80
C ASP A 68 -0.02 -10.31 -16.30
N LEU A 69 0.25 -11.42 -17.00
CA LEU A 69 -0.11 -12.77 -16.55
C LEU A 69 0.63 -13.15 -15.26
N ARG A 70 1.94 -12.87 -15.14
CA ARG A 70 2.66 -13.04 -13.88
C ARG A 70 2.02 -12.24 -12.75
N THR A 71 1.63 -11.00 -13.02
CA THR A 71 0.95 -10.15 -12.04
C THR A 71 -0.41 -10.73 -11.64
N SER A 72 -1.19 -11.24 -12.59
CA SER A 72 -2.50 -11.86 -12.29
C SER A 72 -2.36 -13.14 -11.48
N VAL A 73 -1.36 -13.97 -11.77
CA VAL A 73 -1.02 -15.15 -10.97
C VAL A 73 -0.62 -14.75 -9.54
N LEU A 74 0.21 -13.72 -9.38
CA LEU A 74 0.56 -13.19 -8.06
C LEU A 74 -0.65 -12.65 -7.29
N TYR A 75 -1.74 -12.24 -7.94
CA TYR A 75 -2.99 -11.88 -7.25
C TYR A 75 -3.84 -13.10 -6.88
N ARG A 76 -3.61 -14.25 -7.50
CA ARG A 76 -4.30 -15.52 -7.23
C ARG A 76 -3.56 -16.41 -6.22
N THR A 77 -2.33 -16.07 -5.84
CA THR A 77 -1.65 -16.75 -4.73
C THR A 77 -2.17 -16.24 -3.38
N PRO A 78 -2.30 -17.10 -2.35
CA PRO A 78 -2.64 -16.64 -1.01
C PRO A 78 -1.55 -15.69 -0.48
N PRO A 79 -1.92 -14.69 0.33
CA PRO A 79 -0.93 -13.84 0.98
C PRO A 79 -0.05 -14.67 1.95
N PRO A 80 1.25 -14.38 2.07
CA PRO A 80 2.12 -15.07 3.01
C PRO A 80 1.62 -14.86 4.44
N TRP A 81 1.61 -15.94 5.23
CA TRP A 81 1.23 -15.94 6.63
C TRP A 81 2.38 -16.47 7.51
N PRO A 82 2.60 -15.91 8.71
CA PRO A 82 2.04 -14.67 9.24
C PRO A 82 2.84 -13.43 8.82
N ARG A 83 2.15 -12.33 8.52
CA ARG A 83 2.79 -11.02 8.33
C ARG A 83 2.90 -10.33 9.68
N GLY A 84 4.13 -10.12 10.16
CA GLY A 84 4.40 -9.56 11.49
C GLY A 84 3.63 -8.28 11.79
N TYR A 85 3.56 -7.33 10.84
CA TYR A 85 2.85 -6.06 11.02
C TYR A 85 1.31 -6.19 11.08
N GLU A 86 0.73 -7.29 10.58
CA GLU A 86 -0.72 -7.54 10.66
C GLU A 86 -1.09 -8.14 12.02
N ALA A 87 -0.26 -9.05 12.56
CA ALA A 87 -0.62 -9.83 13.75
C ALA A 87 0.05 -9.34 15.06
N VAL A 88 1.32 -8.93 15.02
CA VAL A 88 2.10 -8.63 16.24
C VAL A 88 1.54 -7.43 17.00
N PRO A 89 1.25 -6.27 16.37
CA PRO A 89 0.74 -5.11 17.10
C PRO A 89 -0.63 -5.37 17.75
N PRO A 90 -1.63 -5.96 17.08
CA PRO A 90 -2.89 -6.34 17.73
C PRO A 90 -2.70 -7.36 18.86
N LEU A 91 -1.85 -8.38 18.69
CA LEU A 91 -1.61 -9.37 19.75
C LEU A 91 -0.92 -8.75 20.97
N ALA A 92 0.06 -7.87 20.77
CA ALA A 92 0.67 -7.12 21.86
C ALA A 92 -0.36 -6.23 22.58
N LEU A 93 -1.26 -5.60 21.83
CA LEU A 93 -2.36 -4.82 22.39
C LEU A 93 -3.33 -5.70 23.19
N ALA A 94 -3.67 -6.91 22.71
CA ALA A 94 -4.48 -7.87 23.46
C ALA A 94 -3.84 -8.24 24.80
N VAL A 95 -2.53 -8.52 24.81
CA VAL A 95 -1.78 -8.82 26.04
C VAL A 95 -1.84 -7.63 27.00
N ALA A 96 -1.59 -6.41 26.51
CA ALA A 96 -1.66 -5.20 27.34
C ALA A 96 -3.05 -4.95 27.92
N LEU A 97 -4.09 -5.07 27.10
CA LEU A 97 -5.50 -4.93 27.51
C LEU A 97 -5.87 -5.97 28.55
N PHE A 98 -5.57 -7.25 28.30
CA PHE A 98 -5.87 -8.32 29.23
C PHE A 98 -5.12 -8.15 30.55
N TRP A 99 -3.84 -7.80 30.49
CA TRP A 99 -3.02 -7.61 31.68
C TRP A 99 -3.59 -6.53 32.60
N LYS A 100 -4.00 -5.39 32.02
CA LYS A 100 -4.54 -4.24 32.76
C LYS A 100 -5.98 -4.46 33.24
N THR A 101 -6.84 -5.03 32.41
CA THR A 101 -8.29 -5.05 32.67
C THR A 101 -8.83 -6.40 33.12
N ARG A 102 -8.07 -7.48 32.90
CA ARG A 102 -8.45 -8.88 33.12
C ARG A 102 -9.76 -9.29 32.42
N SER A 103 -10.20 -8.53 31.41
CA SER A 103 -11.46 -8.76 30.71
C SER A 103 -11.24 -9.33 29.32
N LEU A 104 -11.76 -10.53 29.08
CA LEU A 104 -11.75 -11.15 27.75
C LEU A 104 -12.67 -10.41 26.76
N ALA A 105 -13.71 -9.74 27.24
CA ALA A 105 -14.62 -8.96 26.40
C ALA A 105 -13.90 -7.77 25.74
N LEU A 106 -12.97 -7.13 26.48
CA LEU A 106 -12.17 -6.02 25.94
C LEU A 106 -11.14 -6.48 24.90
N VAL A 107 -10.76 -7.75 24.93
CA VAL A 107 -9.80 -8.36 23.98
C VAL A 107 -10.53 -8.94 22.76
N ALA A 108 -11.83 -9.21 22.85
CA ALA A 108 -12.62 -9.83 21.79
C ALA A 108 -12.46 -9.18 20.39
N PRO A 109 -12.37 -7.84 20.25
CA PRO A 109 -12.13 -7.22 18.94
C PRO A 109 -10.77 -7.59 18.33
N VAL A 110 -9.73 -7.80 19.14
CA VAL A 110 -8.44 -8.31 18.66
C VAL A 110 -8.61 -9.75 18.18
N TYR A 111 -9.28 -10.61 18.95
CA TYR A 111 -9.53 -11.99 18.52
C TYR A 111 -10.36 -12.07 17.24
N ALA A 112 -11.37 -11.22 17.09
CA ALA A 112 -12.15 -11.10 15.86
C ALA A 112 -11.27 -10.67 14.68
N TYR A 113 -10.34 -9.74 14.89
CA TYR A 113 -9.40 -9.30 13.86
C TYR A 113 -8.42 -10.42 13.45
N ILE A 114 -7.86 -11.15 14.41
CA ILE A 114 -6.99 -12.30 14.13
C ILE A 114 -7.77 -13.43 13.44
N ALA A 115 -9.00 -13.71 13.88
CA ALA A 115 -9.89 -14.66 13.23
C ALA A 115 -10.16 -14.24 11.78
N TYR A 116 -10.45 -12.96 11.51
CA TYR A 116 -10.57 -12.44 10.15
C TYR A 116 -9.32 -12.72 9.31
N LEU A 117 -8.12 -12.48 9.84
CA LEU A 117 -6.89 -12.75 9.10
C LEU A 117 -6.67 -14.23 8.78
N LEU A 118 -7.11 -15.13 9.67
CA LEU A 118 -7.10 -16.58 9.46
C LEU A 118 -8.16 -16.99 8.42
N LEU A 119 -9.39 -16.46 8.52
CA LEU A 119 -10.44 -16.70 7.54
C LEU A 119 -10.01 -16.23 6.14
N ASP A 120 -9.37 -15.06 6.04
CA ASP A 120 -8.83 -14.54 4.78
C ASP A 120 -7.74 -15.45 4.20
N HIS A 121 -6.91 -16.06 5.05
CA HIS A 121 -5.85 -16.94 4.59
C HIS A 121 -6.37 -18.31 4.12
N PHE A 122 -7.34 -18.90 4.83
CA PHE A 122 -7.78 -20.28 4.59
C PHE A 122 -9.05 -20.42 3.75
N LEU A 123 -9.97 -19.44 3.81
CA LEU A 123 -11.33 -19.60 3.25
C LEU A 123 -11.64 -18.59 2.14
N ILE A 124 -11.06 -17.39 2.19
CA ILE A 124 -11.38 -16.35 1.19
C ILE A 124 -10.56 -16.59 -0.09
N PRO A 125 -11.21 -16.73 -1.25
CA PRO A 125 -10.50 -16.89 -2.52
C PRO A 125 -9.62 -15.65 -2.79
N PRO A 126 -8.33 -15.85 -3.14
CA PRO A 126 -7.41 -14.75 -3.37
C PRO A 126 -7.86 -13.92 -4.57
N SER A 127 -8.23 -12.67 -4.29
CA SER A 127 -8.66 -11.69 -5.28
C SER A 127 -7.96 -10.34 -5.05
N ARG A 128 -8.01 -9.45 -6.04
CA ARG A 128 -7.48 -8.09 -5.89
C ARG A 128 -8.15 -7.34 -4.74
N LEU A 129 -9.47 -7.49 -4.62
CA LEU A 129 -10.25 -6.86 -3.56
C LEU A 129 -9.88 -7.44 -2.20
N ALA A 130 -9.83 -8.76 -2.06
CA ALA A 130 -9.44 -9.42 -0.81
C ALA A 130 -8.06 -8.95 -0.33
N LYS A 131 -7.06 -8.90 -1.22
CA LYS A 131 -5.72 -8.39 -0.88
C LYS A 131 -5.73 -6.90 -0.51
N TRP A 132 -6.54 -6.10 -1.18
CA TRP A 132 -6.66 -4.68 -0.84
C TRP A 132 -7.29 -4.48 0.54
N VAL A 133 -8.41 -5.16 0.82
CA VAL A 133 -9.08 -5.15 2.12
C VAL A 133 -8.13 -5.61 3.21
N ARG A 134 -7.45 -6.74 3.00
CA ARG A 134 -6.47 -7.27 3.95
C ARG A 134 -5.33 -6.29 4.22
N ASN A 135 -4.77 -5.67 3.18
CA ASN A 135 -3.68 -4.72 3.34
C ASN A 135 -4.12 -3.43 4.05
N ALA A 136 -5.38 -2.98 3.88
CA ALA A 136 -5.93 -1.82 4.57
C ALA A 136 -6.38 -2.15 6.01
N SER A 137 -6.70 -3.42 6.27
CA SER A 137 -7.30 -3.87 7.53
C SER A 137 -6.52 -3.50 8.81
N PRO A 138 -5.16 -3.51 8.87
CA PRO A 138 -4.44 -3.13 10.08
C PRO A 138 -4.66 -1.66 10.43
N LEU A 139 -4.66 -0.79 9.41
CA LEU A 139 -4.92 0.64 9.61
C LEU A 139 -6.36 0.87 10.06
N LEU A 140 -7.32 0.20 9.41
CA LEU A 140 -8.74 0.29 9.78
C LEU A 140 -8.97 -0.22 11.21
N PHE A 141 -8.29 -1.30 11.61
CA PHE A 141 -8.35 -1.83 12.97
C PHE A 141 -7.85 -0.80 13.98
N VAL A 142 -6.68 -0.19 13.76
CA VAL A 142 -6.14 0.85 14.63
C VAL A 142 -7.08 2.05 14.73
N LEU A 143 -7.63 2.53 13.61
CA LEU A 143 -8.53 3.69 13.60
C LEU A 143 -9.87 3.39 14.30
N ALA A 144 -10.44 2.20 14.09
CA ALA A 144 -11.73 1.83 14.65
C ALA A 144 -11.65 1.46 16.14
N PHE A 145 -10.64 0.66 16.51
CA PHE A 145 -10.51 0.11 17.86
C PHE A 145 -9.62 0.94 18.78
N GLY A 146 -8.71 1.76 18.23
CA GLY A 146 -7.69 2.49 18.99
C GLY A 146 -8.28 3.37 20.08
N ARG A 147 -9.33 4.15 19.81
CA ARG A 147 -10.00 4.99 20.83
C ARG A 147 -10.49 4.16 22.02
N TYR A 148 -11.11 3.03 21.76
CA TYR A 148 -11.62 2.15 22.79
C TYR A 148 -10.48 1.51 23.60
N ALA A 149 -9.45 1.05 22.90
CA ALA A 149 -8.27 0.46 23.50
C ALA A 149 -7.55 1.47 24.43
N LEU A 150 -7.36 2.72 24.00
CA LEU A 150 -6.75 3.77 24.84
C LEU A 150 -7.55 4.00 26.12
N ARG A 151 -8.89 4.11 26.01
CA ARG A 151 -9.77 4.29 27.17
C ARG A 151 -9.71 3.11 28.14
N ALA A 152 -9.74 1.88 27.62
CA ALA A 152 -9.57 0.66 28.42
C ALA A 152 -8.19 0.58 29.08
N LEU A 153 -7.15 1.08 28.39
CA LEU A 153 -5.80 1.21 28.91
C LEU A 153 -5.61 2.41 29.84
N GLY A 154 -6.68 3.17 30.19
CA GLY A 154 -6.60 4.35 31.03
C GLY A 154 -5.64 5.42 30.51
N LEU A 155 -5.41 5.45 29.20
CA LEU A 155 -4.63 6.45 28.50
C LEU A 155 -5.54 7.61 28.09
N PRO A 156 -4.99 8.82 27.89
CA PRO A 156 -5.80 9.99 27.56
C PRO A 156 -6.56 9.78 26.25
N GLU A 157 -7.78 10.32 26.17
CA GLU A 157 -8.55 10.29 24.94
C GLU A 157 -7.91 11.20 23.87
N VAL A 158 -8.02 10.76 22.61
CA VAL A 158 -7.56 11.55 21.47
C VAL A 158 -8.62 12.59 21.13
N PRO A 159 -8.36 13.89 21.34
CA PRO A 159 -9.33 14.93 21.02
C PRO A 159 -9.56 14.94 19.51
N ALA A 160 -10.79 15.14 19.03
CA ALA A 160 -11.08 15.19 17.59
C ALA A 160 -10.51 14.00 16.78
N GLY A 161 -10.56 12.77 17.31
CA GLY A 161 -10.02 11.57 16.64
C GLY A 161 -10.55 11.33 15.23
N ALA A 162 -11.78 11.79 14.91
CA ALA A 162 -12.32 11.76 13.55
C ALA A 162 -11.54 12.65 12.57
N ALA A 163 -11.06 13.81 13.01
CA ALA A 163 -10.24 14.70 12.20
C ALA A 163 -8.86 14.08 11.93
N LEU A 164 -8.26 13.44 12.95
CA LEU A 164 -7.03 12.67 12.79
C LEU A 164 -7.22 11.56 11.75
N ALA A 165 -8.28 10.76 11.88
CA ALA A 165 -8.60 9.71 10.92
C ALA A 165 -8.75 10.26 9.50
N ALA A 166 -9.47 11.39 9.32
CA ALA A 166 -9.62 12.04 8.03
C ALA A 166 -8.27 12.48 7.43
N ILE A 167 -7.38 13.04 8.25
CA ILE A 167 -6.04 13.46 7.81
C ILE A 167 -5.17 12.27 7.43
N LEU A 168 -5.22 11.17 8.18
CA LEU A 168 -4.45 9.96 7.86
C LEU A 168 -4.99 9.26 6.60
N LEU A 169 -6.32 9.26 6.40
CA LEU A 169 -6.93 8.78 5.16
C LEU A 169 -6.56 9.68 3.97
N GLY A 170 -6.55 11.00 4.17
CA GLY A 170 -6.05 11.95 3.17
C GLY A 170 -4.57 11.76 2.86
N ALA A 171 -3.74 11.46 3.87
CA ALA A 171 -2.33 11.13 3.69
C ALA A 171 -2.12 9.80 2.95
N LEU A 172 -3.07 8.86 3.02
CA LEU A 172 -3.04 7.62 2.25
C LEU A 172 -3.35 7.85 0.76
N PHE A 173 -4.12 8.90 0.43
CA PHE A 173 -4.60 9.16 -0.93
C PHE A 173 -3.49 9.21 -2.00
N PRO A 174 -2.37 9.95 -1.82
CA PRO A 174 -1.24 9.94 -2.77
C PRO A 174 -0.73 8.55 -3.12
N TYR A 175 -0.78 7.62 -2.16
CA TYR A 175 -0.27 6.26 -2.34
C TYR A 175 -1.25 5.34 -3.08
N THR A 176 -2.52 5.75 -3.25
CA THR A 176 -3.47 5.03 -4.11
C THR A 176 -3.15 5.23 -5.60
N TYR A 177 -2.43 6.31 -5.94
CA TYR A 177 -1.94 6.62 -7.29
C TYR A 177 -0.54 6.06 -7.58
N GLU A 178 0.19 5.63 -6.56
CA GLU A 178 1.56 5.15 -6.68
C GLU A 178 1.69 3.61 -6.61
N HIS A 179 2.92 3.12 -6.78
CA HIS A 179 3.24 1.70 -6.76
C HIS A 179 2.68 1.03 -5.49
N GLY A 180 1.95 -0.09 -5.61
CA GLY A 180 1.36 -0.77 -4.44
C GLY A 180 2.35 -1.17 -3.34
N ARG A 181 3.66 -1.21 -3.62
CA ARG A 181 4.72 -1.39 -2.61
C ARG A 181 4.89 -0.17 -1.69
N THR A 182 4.82 1.05 -2.22
CA THR A 182 4.95 2.28 -1.39
C THR A 182 3.71 2.46 -0.52
N ALA A 183 2.52 2.12 -1.00
CA ALA A 183 1.30 2.11 -0.20
C ALA A 183 1.37 1.11 0.97
N LEU A 184 1.86 -0.11 0.71
CA LEU A 184 2.01 -1.13 1.75
C LEU A 184 3.06 -0.72 2.80
N GLY A 185 4.16 -0.11 2.37
CA GLY A 185 5.18 0.45 3.28
C GLY A 185 4.59 1.52 4.20
N PHE A 186 3.75 2.42 3.66
CA PHE A 186 3.07 3.44 4.45
C PHE A 186 2.16 2.82 5.52
N VAL A 187 1.31 1.86 5.15
CA VAL A 187 0.42 1.19 6.11
C VAL A 187 1.22 0.52 7.24
N ARG A 188 2.30 -0.20 6.89
CA ARG A 188 3.17 -0.85 7.88
C ARG A 188 3.79 0.14 8.85
N GLY A 189 4.34 1.23 8.32
CA GLY A 189 4.92 2.27 9.16
C GLY A 189 3.87 2.99 10.00
N MET A 190 2.65 3.16 9.51
CA MET A 190 1.56 3.77 10.27
C MET A 190 1.14 2.90 11.45
N VAL A 191 1.05 1.58 11.25
CA VAL A 191 0.77 0.63 12.35
C VAL A 191 1.92 0.65 13.36
N LEU A 192 3.17 0.69 12.91
CA LEU A 192 4.34 0.81 13.79
C LEU A 192 4.33 2.12 14.57
N ALA A 193 4.02 3.25 13.91
CA ALA A 193 3.90 4.55 14.53
C ALA A 193 2.81 4.57 15.60
N ALA A 194 1.66 3.95 15.32
CA ALA A 194 0.59 3.80 16.32
C ALA A 194 1.02 2.93 17.51
N ALA A 195 1.76 1.86 17.29
CA ALA A 195 2.28 1.01 18.37
C ALA A 195 3.30 1.76 19.25
N LEU A 196 4.24 2.48 18.64
CA LEU A 196 5.21 3.31 19.37
C LEU A 196 4.54 4.47 20.10
N GLU A 197 3.49 5.05 19.51
CA GLU A 197 2.71 6.13 20.12
C GLU A 197 1.96 5.65 21.36
N ILE A 198 1.41 4.43 21.37
CA ILE A 198 0.86 3.84 22.60
C ILE A 198 1.94 3.76 23.68
N GLY A 199 3.17 3.37 23.33
CA GLY A 199 4.31 3.39 24.25
C GLY A 199 4.65 4.79 24.74
N ALA A 200 4.64 5.79 23.85
CA ALA A 200 4.87 7.19 24.18
C ALA A 200 3.82 7.71 25.18
N LEU A 201 2.55 7.34 25.01
CA LEU A 201 1.46 7.72 25.92
C LEU A 201 1.62 7.17 27.35
N TYR A 202 2.36 6.07 27.54
CA TYR A 202 2.72 5.59 28.89
C TYR A 202 3.84 6.41 29.53
N VAL A 203 4.71 7.02 28.74
CA VAL A 203 5.83 7.84 29.21
C VAL A 203 5.40 9.29 29.42
N ALA A 204 4.64 9.84 28.47
CA ALA A 204 4.08 11.18 28.48
C ALA A 204 2.58 11.08 28.11
N PRO A 205 1.65 11.15 29.07
CA PRO A 205 0.22 10.95 28.82
C PRO A 205 -0.45 12.19 28.23
N LEU A 206 -0.01 12.60 27.03
CA LEU A 206 -0.57 13.73 26.30
C LEU A 206 -1.63 13.25 25.29
N GLY A 207 -2.91 13.59 25.50
CA GLY A 207 -3.99 13.21 24.56
C GLY A 207 -3.78 13.72 23.13
N VAL A 208 -3.01 14.79 22.96
CA VAL A 208 -2.64 15.36 21.65
C VAL A 208 -1.52 14.57 20.95
N GLY A 209 -0.83 13.69 21.65
CA GLY A 209 0.30 12.90 21.14
C GLY A 209 0.07 12.23 19.79
N PRO A 210 -1.08 11.54 19.57
CA PRO A 210 -1.37 10.90 18.29
C PRO A 210 -1.52 11.87 17.10
N HIS A 211 -1.88 13.12 17.35
CA HIS A 211 -1.91 14.19 16.34
C HIS A 211 -0.52 14.70 15.96
N ILE A 212 0.49 14.38 16.77
CA ILE A 212 1.88 14.72 16.52
C ILE A 212 2.57 13.52 15.85
N ALA A 213 2.53 12.36 16.49
CA ALA A 213 3.28 11.18 16.06
C ALA A 213 2.86 10.66 14.67
N LEU A 214 1.56 10.45 14.44
CA LEU A 214 1.08 9.83 13.21
C LEU A 214 1.25 10.76 11.98
N PRO A 215 0.92 12.07 12.06
CA PRO A 215 1.16 12.98 10.94
C PRO A 215 2.64 13.25 10.70
N LEU A 216 3.50 13.30 11.73
CA LEU A 216 4.95 13.44 11.53
C LEU A 216 5.55 12.20 10.86
N PHE A 217 5.14 11.00 11.24
CA PHE A 217 5.49 9.77 10.52
C PHE A 217 5.08 9.90 9.04
N ALA A 218 3.82 10.29 8.78
CA ALA A 218 3.30 10.40 7.42
C ALA A 218 4.04 11.47 6.60
N ALA A 219 4.40 12.60 7.21
CA ALA A 219 5.20 13.66 6.59
C ALA A 219 6.62 13.16 6.24
N ALA A 220 7.29 12.51 7.19
CA ALA A 220 8.62 11.95 6.97
C ALA A 220 8.63 10.88 5.87
N TYR A 221 7.62 10.00 5.86
CA TYR A 221 7.46 8.98 4.83
C TYR A 221 7.18 9.59 3.45
N ALA A 222 6.33 10.63 3.37
CA ALA A 222 6.07 11.35 2.13
C ALA A 222 7.30 12.11 1.60
N TRP A 223 8.11 12.66 2.51
CA TRP A 223 9.37 13.32 2.18
C TRP A 223 10.41 12.35 1.61
N ASP A 224 10.56 11.17 2.22
CA ASP A 224 11.52 10.14 1.77
C ASP A 224 11.06 9.48 0.46
N GLY A 225 9.78 9.13 0.36
CA GLY A 225 9.19 8.51 -0.82
C GLY A 225 9.05 9.46 -2.02
N ARG A 226 9.15 10.78 -1.80
CA ARG A 226 8.96 11.84 -2.81
C ARG A 226 7.74 11.60 -3.69
N THR A 227 6.60 11.34 -3.05
CA THR A 227 5.36 11.04 -3.76
C THR A 227 4.91 12.16 -4.69
N VAL A 228 4.06 11.89 -5.68
CA VAL A 228 3.58 12.91 -6.65
C VAL A 228 3.12 14.22 -5.97
N PHE A 229 2.50 14.13 -4.80
CA PHE A 229 1.99 15.26 -4.03
C PHE A 229 2.86 15.68 -2.84
N TRP A 230 4.09 15.16 -2.70
CA TRP A 230 4.93 15.36 -1.51
C TRP A 230 5.13 16.83 -1.15
N ARG A 231 5.22 17.71 -2.15
CA ARG A 231 5.40 19.15 -1.97
C ARG A 231 4.24 19.82 -1.23
N TYR A 232 3.06 19.22 -1.25
CA TYR A 232 1.87 19.68 -0.53
C TYR A 232 1.61 18.82 0.71
N THR A 233 1.74 17.50 0.58
CA THR A 233 1.47 16.56 1.68
C THR A 233 2.39 16.79 2.87
N VAL A 234 3.70 17.00 2.66
CA VAL A 234 4.67 17.21 3.74
C VAL A 234 4.37 18.47 4.55
N PRO A 235 4.26 19.68 3.95
CA PRO A 235 4.00 20.89 4.73
C PRO A 235 2.63 20.88 5.39
N VAL A 236 1.60 20.29 4.75
CA VAL A 236 0.27 20.16 5.38
C VAL A 236 0.32 19.27 6.63
N LEU A 237 0.96 18.10 6.55
CA LEU A 237 1.05 17.17 7.68
C LEU A 237 1.96 17.67 8.79
N ALA A 238 3.12 18.25 8.44
CA ALA A 238 4.03 18.85 9.42
C ALA A 238 3.40 20.10 10.06
N GLY A 239 2.78 20.96 9.25
CA GLY A 239 2.06 22.13 9.72
C GLY A 239 0.87 21.78 10.60
N TYR A 240 0.16 20.68 10.31
CA TYR A 240 -0.90 20.16 11.16
C TYR A 240 -0.37 19.70 12.53
N ALA A 241 0.68 18.87 12.54
CA ALA A 241 1.27 18.37 13.78
C ALA A 241 1.80 19.50 14.66
N LEU A 242 2.58 20.42 14.09
CA LEU A 242 3.15 21.57 14.79
C LEU A 242 2.07 22.57 15.21
N GLY A 243 1.13 22.87 14.31
CA GLY A 243 0.04 23.81 14.56
C GLY A 243 -0.87 23.35 15.69
N LEU A 244 -1.22 22.06 15.75
CA LEU A 244 -2.00 21.51 16.87
C LEU A 244 -1.21 21.48 18.17
N ALA A 245 0.07 21.12 18.12
CA ALA A 245 0.93 21.14 19.30
C ALA A 245 0.99 22.57 19.91
N VAL A 246 1.13 23.60 19.08
CA VAL A 246 1.14 25.00 19.51
C VAL A 246 -0.25 25.45 20.00
N LEU A 247 -1.30 25.18 19.22
CA LEU A 247 -2.67 25.61 19.53
C LEU A 247 -3.17 25.02 20.86
N LEU A 248 -2.85 23.76 21.12
CA LEU A 248 -3.24 23.04 22.33
C LEU A 248 -2.22 23.17 23.46
N ARG A 249 -1.22 24.06 23.31
CA ARG A 249 -0.16 24.34 24.31
C ARG A 249 0.48 23.05 24.84
N ALA A 250 0.86 22.17 23.92
CA ALA A 250 1.52 20.93 24.26
C ALA A 250 2.81 21.23 25.07
N ASP A 251 3.01 20.46 26.13
CA ASP A 251 4.16 20.60 27.02
C ASP A 251 5.42 19.94 26.42
N ALA A 252 6.50 19.89 27.20
CA ALA A 252 7.73 19.22 26.78
C ALA A 252 7.52 17.72 26.47
N GLY A 253 6.44 17.11 26.96
CA GLY A 253 6.06 15.72 26.64
C GLY A 253 5.75 15.51 25.16
N ALA A 254 5.40 16.56 24.41
CA ALA A 254 5.22 16.54 22.95
C ALA A 254 6.42 15.95 22.20
N ILE A 255 7.63 16.13 22.74
CA ILE A 255 8.88 15.61 22.15
C ILE A 255 8.86 14.09 22.08
N VAL A 256 8.32 13.41 23.10
CA VAL A 256 8.24 11.94 23.15
C VAL A 256 7.38 11.40 22.00
N HIS A 257 6.26 12.07 21.72
CA HIS A 257 5.34 11.72 20.62
C HIS A 257 5.96 12.01 19.25
N ALA A 258 6.65 13.14 19.10
CA ALA A 258 7.39 13.45 17.88
C ALA A 258 8.48 12.39 17.59
N LEU A 259 9.22 11.98 18.63
CA LEU A 259 10.21 10.92 18.53
C LEU A 259 9.57 9.58 18.15
N ALA A 260 8.41 9.23 18.70
CA ALA A 260 7.71 7.99 18.34
C ALA A 260 7.39 7.92 16.84
N GLY A 261 6.86 9.02 16.27
CA GLY A 261 6.57 9.13 14.83
C GLY A 261 7.82 9.04 13.95
N LEU A 262 8.87 9.79 14.30
CA LEU A 262 10.13 9.80 13.53
C LEU A 262 10.92 8.49 13.67
N LEU A 263 10.87 7.85 14.83
CA LEU A 263 11.47 6.54 15.07
C LEU A 263 10.76 5.46 14.26
N ALA A 264 9.43 5.50 14.14
CA ALA A 264 8.69 4.59 13.26
C ALA A 264 9.16 4.71 11.81
N TRP A 265 9.34 5.94 11.32
CA TRP A 265 9.89 6.19 9.99
C TRP A 265 11.30 5.64 9.83
N LEU A 266 12.19 5.91 10.80
CA LEU A 266 13.57 5.43 10.79
C LEU A 266 13.64 3.89 10.79
N LEU A 267 12.87 3.23 11.66
CA LEU A 267 12.82 1.77 11.75
C LEU A 267 12.32 1.13 10.45
N LEU A 268 11.30 1.73 9.82
CA LEU A 268 10.82 1.25 8.53
C LEU A 268 11.89 1.37 7.43
N ARG A 269 12.71 2.42 7.48
CA ARG A 269 13.80 2.68 6.54
C ARG A 269 14.97 1.71 6.71
N VAL A 270 15.37 1.46 7.96
CA VAL A 270 16.51 0.57 8.30
C VAL A 270 16.13 -0.90 8.15
N PHE A 271 14.91 -1.25 8.55
CA PHE A 271 14.37 -2.60 8.43
C PHE A 271 13.20 -2.60 7.45
N PRO A 272 13.47 -2.49 6.13
CA PRO A 272 12.43 -2.67 5.15
C PRO A 272 11.95 -4.11 5.31
N LEU A 273 10.75 -4.29 5.87
CA LEU A 273 10.08 -5.57 6.04
C LEU A 273 9.79 -6.18 4.66
N ARG A 274 10.81 -6.63 3.93
CA ARG A 274 10.66 -7.12 2.56
C ARG A 274 9.79 -8.37 2.63
N PRO A 275 8.67 -8.44 1.89
CA PRO A 275 8.09 -9.74 1.62
C PRO A 275 9.16 -10.55 0.89
N VAL A 276 9.46 -11.76 1.40
CA VAL A 276 10.30 -12.73 0.70
C VAL A 276 9.74 -12.84 -0.72
N SER A 277 10.57 -12.56 -1.71
CA SER A 277 10.15 -12.74 -3.10
C SER A 277 9.97 -14.24 -3.31
N PRO A 278 8.82 -14.70 -3.86
CA PRO A 278 8.71 -16.10 -4.24
C PRO A 278 9.87 -16.42 -5.19
N THR A 279 10.56 -17.52 -4.92
CA THR A 279 11.62 -18.01 -5.80
C THR A 279 11.02 -18.27 -7.18
N PRO A 280 11.78 -18.06 -8.28
CA PRO A 280 11.27 -18.20 -9.65
C PRO A 280 10.60 -19.55 -9.95
N GLU A 281 10.91 -20.59 -9.18
CA GLU A 281 10.40 -21.96 -9.32
C GLU A 281 8.97 -22.17 -8.82
N GLU A 282 8.41 -21.28 -7.98
CA GLU A 282 7.08 -21.47 -7.39
C GLU A 282 5.91 -20.97 -8.27
N VAL A 283 6.17 -20.47 -9.47
CA VAL A 283 5.10 -20.14 -10.43
C VAL A 283 4.90 -21.35 -11.33
N PRO A 284 3.89 -22.22 -11.10
CA PRO A 284 3.64 -23.35 -11.98
C PRO A 284 3.33 -22.82 -13.39
N VAL A 285 4.26 -23.04 -14.30
CA VAL A 285 4.12 -22.80 -15.74
C VAL A 285 2.89 -23.55 -16.28
N SER A 286 2.50 -24.63 -15.61
CA SER A 286 1.38 -25.52 -15.92
C SER A 286 -0.01 -24.88 -15.85
N GLY A 287 -0.17 -23.74 -15.18
CA GLY A 287 -1.43 -22.99 -15.16
C GLY A 287 -1.60 -22.03 -16.34
N LEU A 288 -0.60 -21.89 -17.21
CA LEU A 288 -0.58 -20.86 -18.23
C LEU A 288 -1.52 -21.11 -19.42
N GLY A 289 -2.16 -22.28 -19.54
CA GLY A 289 -3.24 -22.51 -20.50
C GLY A 289 -2.96 -21.99 -21.92
N LEU A 290 -1.69 -21.88 -22.30
CA LEU A 290 -1.27 -21.48 -23.63
C LEU A 290 -1.31 -22.75 -24.46
N ARG A 291 -2.53 -23.13 -24.86
CA ARG A 291 -2.68 -23.78 -26.16
C ARG A 291 -2.37 -22.69 -27.19
N LEU A 292 -1.09 -22.66 -27.61
CA LEU A 292 -0.73 -22.16 -28.93
C LEU A 292 -1.34 -23.09 -29.97
#